data_AF-R7TC21-F1
#
_entry.id   AF-R7TC21-F1
#
_cell.length_a   1.000
_cell.length_b   1.000
_cell.length_c   1.000
_cell.angle_alpha   90.00
_cell.angle_beta   90.00
_cell.angle_gamma   90.00
#
_symmetry.space_group_name_H-M   'P 1'
#
loop_
_entity.id
_entity.type
_entity.pdbx_description
1 polymer ?
#
loop_
_entity_poly.entity_id
_entity_poly.type
_entity_poly.pdbx_seq_one_letter_code
_entity_poly.pdbx_strand_id
1 'polypeptide(L)' 'KPKRKRVINRVQRKAANVRERRRMVTLNDAFEHLKTRIPRGIKDKKLSRIDTLRTAISYITNMQKML' A
#
# COMPACT_ATOMS: atom_id res chain seq x y z
N LYS A 1 38.76 -18.01 -10.92
CA LYS A 1 38.05 -17.18 -11.93
C LYS A 1 37.53 -15.92 -11.24
N PRO A 2 37.90 -14.69 -11.66
CA PRO A 2 37.40 -13.49 -11.00
C PRO A 2 35.90 -13.31 -11.27
N LYS A 3 35.09 -13.11 -10.23
CA LYS A 3 33.66 -12.82 -10.37
C LYS A 3 33.52 -11.45 -11.04
N ARG A 4 33.00 -11.40 -12.28
CA ARG A 4 32.72 -10.14 -12.99
C ARG A 4 31.81 -9.28 -12.11
N LYS A 5 32.32 -8.13 -11.62
CA LYS A 5 31.49 -7.14 -10.92
C LYS A 5 30.40 -6.68 -11.87
N ARG A 6 29.13 -6.87 -11.49
CA ARG A 6 27.97 -6.43 -12.28
C ARG A 6 28.02 -4.91 -12.42
N VAL A 7 28.30 -4.42 -13.63
CA VAL A 7 28.25 -2.99 -13.93
C VAL A 7 26.80 -2.53 -13.80
N ILE A 8 26.54 -1.60 -12.89
CA ILE A 8 25.16 -1.12 -12.70
C ILE A 8 24.82 -0.15 -13.84
N ASN A 9 23.99 -0.63 -14.77
CA ASN A 9 23.48 0.20 -15.85
C ASN A 9 22.47 1.23 -15.30
N ARG A 10 22.83 2.52 -15.36
CA ARG A 10 22.00 3.63 -14.87
C ARG A 10 20.63 3.68 -15.55
N VAL A 11 20.54 3.35 -16.84
CA VAL A 11 19.29 3.31 -17.61
C VAL A 11 18.37 2.23 -17.06
N GLN A 12 18.89 1.02 -16.82
CA GLN A 12 18.13 -0.09 -16.23
C GLN A 12 17.62 0.26 -14.82
N ARG A 13 18.46 0.91 -13.99
CA ARG A 13 18.06 1.37 -12.65
C ARG A 13 16.94 2.41 -12.73
N LYS A 14 17.05 3.40 -13.62
CA LYS A 14 16.00 4.42 -13.82
C LYS A 14 14.68 3.77 -14.26
N ALA A 15 14.73 2.83 -15.21
CA ALA A 15 13.55 2.09 -15.65
C ALA A 15 12.91 1.27 -14.52
N ALA A 16 13.72 0.63 -13.67
CA ALA A 16 13.22 -0.10 -12.49
C ALA A 16 12.52 0.84 -11.49
N ASN A 17 13.10 2.01 -11.20
CA ASN A 17 12.50 2.99 -10.29
C ASN A 17 11.15 3.51 -10.81
N VAL A 18 11.01 3.73 -12.12
CA VAL A 18 9.73 4.14 -12.74
C VAL A 18 8.68 3.05 -12.58
N ARG A 19 9.05 1.77 -12.79
CA ARG A 19 8.13 0.65 -12.58
C ARG A 19 7.66 0.56 -11.13
N GLU A 20 8.58 0.64 -10.17
CA GLU A 20 8.20 0.59 -8.76
C GLU A 20 7.34 1.77 -8.34
N ARG A 21 7.60 2.97 -8.86
CA ARG A 21 6.72 4.12 -8.65
C ARG A 21 5.30 3.85 -9.16
N ARG A 22 5.15 3.31 -10.37
CA ARG A 22 3.82 2.96 -10.93
C ARG A 22 3.12 1.90 -10.05
N ARG A 23 3.85 0.88 -9.62
CA ARG A 23 3.32 -0.14 -8.69
C ARG A 23 2.82 0.48 -7.38
N MET A 24 3.58 1.42 -6.83
CA MET A 24 3.23 2.13 -5.60
C MET A 24 2.01 3.04 -5.77
N VAL A 25 1.84 3.69 -6.93
CA VAL A 25 0.62 4.46 -7.24
C VAL A 25 -0.61 3.54 -7.16
N THR A 26 -0.60 2.41 -7.87
CA THR A 26 -1.71 1.44 -7.83
C THR A 26 -1.99 0.94 -6.41
N LEU A 27 -0.95 0.66 -5.62
CA LEU A 27 -1.11 0.24 -4.23
C LEU A 27 -1.74 1.35 -3.36
N ASN A 28 -1.31 2.60 -3.55
CA ASN A 28 -1.86 3.74 -2.81
C ASN A 28 -3.34 3.97 -3.16
N ASP A 29 -3.70 3.87 -4.43
CA ASP A 29 -5.10 4.01 -4.88
C ASP A 29 -6.00 2.95 -4.22
N ALA A 30 -5.53 1.71 -4.15
CA ALA A 30 -6.23 0.64 -3.44
C ALA A 30 -6.37 0.92 -1.93
N PHE A 31 -5.35 1.49 -1.29
CA PHE A 31 -5.41 1.90 0.11
C PHE A 31 -6.41 3.05 0.34
N GLU A 32 -6.46 4.04 -0.55
CA GLU A 32 -7.43 5.12 -0.45
C GLU A 32 -8.86 4.60 -0.65
N HIS A 33 -9.08 3.69 -1.60
CA HIS A 33 -10.37 3.01 -1.75
C HIS A 33 -10.74 2.22 -0.49
N LEU A 34 -9.81 1.49 0.13
CA LEU A 34 -10.09 0.80 1.39
C LEU A 34 -10.55 1.79 2.48
N LYS A 35 -9.89 2.95 2.60
CA LYS A 35 -10.27 3.97 3.58
C LYS A 35 -11.66 4.55 3.35
N THR A 36 -12.20 4.57 2.12
CA THR A 36 -13.58 5.06 1.88
C THR A 36 -14.64 4.07 2.33
N ARG A 37 -14.29 2.77 2.43
CA ARG A 37 -15.19 1.72 2.89
C ARG A 37 -15.19 1.53 4.41
N ILE A 38 -14.12 1.95 5.08
CA ILE A 38 -14.03 1.88 6.54
C ILE A 38 -14.90 2.99 7.15
N PRO A 39 -15.81 2.68 8.08
CA PRO A 39 -16.55 3.68 8.83
C PRO A 39 -15.58 4.58 9.59
N ARG A 40 -15.46 5.83 9.18
CA ARG A 40 -14.67 6.84 9.89
C ARG A 40 -15.62 7.50 10.91
N GLY A 41 -15.22 7.52 12.18
CA GLY A 41 -15.97 8.28 13.19
C GLY A 41 -15.98 9.79 12.88
N ILE A 42 -16.63 10.58 13.73
CA ILE A 42 -16.87 12.05 13.58
C ILE A 42 -15.59 12.88 13.30
N LYS A 43 -14.40 12.32 13.54
CA LYS A 43 -13.14 12.99 13.24
C LYS A 43 -12.60 12.50 11.90
N ASP A 44 -12.42 13.42 10.97
CA ASP A 44 -11.61 13.29 9.73
C ASP A 44 -10.12 13.05 10.05
N LYS A 45 -9.83 12.08 10.91
CA LYS A 45 -8.47 11.70 11.23
C LYS A 45 -7.93 10.94 10.03
N LYS A 46 -6.88 11.46 9.42
CA LYS A 46 -6.12 10.73 8.40
C LYS A 46 -5.62 9.41 9.01
N LEU A 47 -6.13 8.28 8.51
CA LEU A 47 -5.70 6.95 8.93
C LEU A 47 -4.33 6.63 8.33
N SER A 48 -3.39 6.18 9.17
CA SER A 48 -2.14 5.59 8.70
C SER A 48 -2.42 4.26 7.97
N ARG A 49 -1.44 3.73 7.22
CA ARG A 49 -1.61 2.42 6.54
C ARG A 49 -1.91 1.29 7.54
N ILE A 50 -1.19 1.27 8.67
CA ILE A 50 -1.39 0.23 9.69
C ILE A 50 -2.75 0.38 10.38
N ASP A 51 -3.16 1.61 10.68
CA ASP A 51 -4.47 1.85 11.30
C ASP A 51 -5.59 1.48 10.33
N THR A 52 -5.46 1.82 9.04
CA THR A 52 -6.41 1.44 7.98
C THR A 52 -6.61 -0.08 7.96
N LEU A 53 -5.53 -0.86 7.98
CA LEU A 53 -5.61 -2.33 7.97
C LEU A 53 -6.26 -2.87 9.25
N ARG A 54 -5.84 -2.38 10.42
CA ARG A 54 -6.39 -2.81 11.72
C ARG A 54 -7.89 -2.51 11.82
N THR A 55 -8.31 -1.31 11.42
CA THR A 55 -9.72 -0.93 11.44
C THR A 55 -10.53 -1.73 10.43
N ALA A 56 -10.01 -1.99 9.23
CA ALA A 56 -10.70 -2.82 8.24
C ALA A 56 -10.96 -4.24 8.76
N ILE A 57 -9.95 -4.88 9.37
CA ILE A 57 -10.09 -6.22 9.98
C ILE A 57 -11.16 -6.19 11.07
N SER A 58 -11.06 -5.24 12.00
CA SER A 58 -12.04 -5.11 13.08
C SER A 58 -13.45 -4.86 12.56
N TYR A 59 -13.61 -4.07 11.48
CA TYR A 59 -14.90 -3.80 10.87
C TYR A 59 -15.53 -5.07 10.28
N ILE A 60 -14.77 -5.82 9.49
CA ILE A 60 -15.23 -7.11 8.91
C ILE A 60 -15.64 -8.07 10.03
N THR A 61 -14.80 -8.23 11.07
CA THR A 61 -15.11 -9.11 12.20
C THR A 61 -16.39 -8.69 12.95
N ASN A 62 -16.61 -7.39 13.11
CA ASN A 62 -17.83 -6.90 13.77
C ASN A 62 -19.07 -7.13 12.91
N MET A 63 -19.00 -6.89 11.60
CA MET A 63 -20.10 -7.20 10.69
C MET A 63 -20.45 -8.68 10.71
N GLN A 64 -19.45 -9.57 10.70
CA GLN A 64 -19.65 -11.02 10.78
C GLN A 64 -20.30 -11.48 12.09
N LYS A 65 -20.18 -10.73 13.19
CA LYS A 65 -20.84 -11.04 14.47
C LYS A 65 -22.30 -10.60 14.52
N MET A 66 -22.68 -9.65 13.68
CA MET A 66 -24.03 -9.08 13.61
C MET A 66 -24.92 -9.79 12.58
N LEU A 67 -24.31 -10.62 11.73
CA LEU A 67 -24.97 -11.55 10.80
C LEU A 67 -25.19 -12.90 11.49
#